data_AF-A0A9P5BAX3-F1
#
_entry.id   AF-A0A9P5BAX3-F1
#
_cell.length_a   1.000
_cell.length_b   1.000
_cell.length_c   1.000
_cell.angle_alpha   90.00
_cell.angle_beta   90.00
_cell.angle_gamma   90.00
#
_symmetry.space_group_name_H-M   'P 1'
#
loop_
_entity.id
_entity.type
_entity.pdbx_description
1 polymer ?
#
loop_
_entity_poly.entity_id
_entity_poly.type
_entity_poly.pdbx_seq_one_letter_code
_entity_poly.pdbx_strand_id
1 'polypeptide(L)'
;MQLVARAISMGSGHDDGNYAHKSTSKGVIESAKIDKESDPQSITDAIPWHIFFGNIVKADPNAERTASLDDWIRVYHNTKDENAYWFRQNLGGGKFDKSVQFNVDMDCDLGPRYAFADFNNDVLDDFFCIKENAVWVSLNRGGNPPKFESIGQVIGGFDGLKATDVRIADIDGDGRADFCLVKSAGEIACSRNGGWGDKPQWQGFSTANGIRGTVFNTAQPDKAGIILADLNREFRSDVMDIGDHGQVSTWIDNRGSGNGIVPEWRSAGLTQAGQAVTGIQDSIKFGRIYGSNRLDYIFLKEEKYHFDVIVQNKAWAFDGVQEPV
;
A
#
# COMPACT_ATOMS: atom_id res chain seq x y z
N MET A 1 -21.39 40.52 -16.32
CA MET A 1 -19.93 40.64 -16.56
C MET A 1 -19.31 41.15 -15.26
N GLN A 2 -18.80 40.26 -14.43
CA GLN A 2 -17.95 40.62 -13.29
C GLN A 2 -17.05 39.42 -13.01
N LEU A 3 -15.78 39.56 -13.39
CA LEU A 3 -14.73 38.62 -13.03
C LEU A 3 -14.56 38.65 -11.50
N VAL A 4 -14.56 37.49 -10.87
CA VAL A 4 -13.93 37.31 -9.57
C VAL A 4 -12.79 36.32 -9.76
N ALA A 5 -11.57 36.85 -9.76
CA ALA A 5 -10.35 36.06 -9.76
C ALA A 5 -10.31 35.22 -8.48
N ARG A 6 -10.24 33.89 -8.61
CA ARG A 6 -9.85 33.00 -7.52
C ARG A 6 -8.32 32.93 -7.51
N ALA A 7 -7.71 33.61 -6.55
CA ALA A 7 -6.34 33.31 -6.17
C ALA A 7 -6.34 31.94 -5.47
N ILE A 8 -5.76 30.93 -6.11
CA ILE A 8 -5.42 29.66 -5.46
C ILE A 8 -4.12 29.94 -4.70
N SER A 9 -4.24 30.18 -3.39
CA SER A 9 -3.09 30.18 -2.49
C SER A 9 -2.75 28.71 -2.20
N MET A 10 -1.69 28.20 -2.84
CA MET A 10 -1.03 26.98 -2.38
C MET A 10 -0.40 27.28 -1.03
N GLY A 11 -0.97 26.69 0.03
CA GLY A 11 -0.55 26.92 1.41
C GLY A 11 0.88 26.42 1.63
N SER A 12 1.73 27.33 2.10
CA SER A 12 3.09 27.07 2.55
C SER A 12 3.06 26.41 3.93
N GLY A 13 2.88 25.09 3.98
CA GLY A 13 3.38 24.14 4.99
C GLY A 13 3.42 24.47 6.49
N HIS A 14 2.70 25.47 7.02
CA HIS A 14 2.91 25.91 8.40
C HIS A 14 1.67 26.12 9.28
N ASP A 15 0.46 25.82 8.80
CA ASP A 15 -0.75 25.88 9.63
C ASP A 15 -1.87 24.99 9.06
N ASP A 16 -1.74 23.67 9.24
CA ASP A 16 -2.83 22.71 9.05
C ASP A 16 -3.21 22.12 10.42
N GLY A 17 -4.28 22.64 11.01
CA GLY A 17 -4.71 22.37 12.40
C GLY A 17 -4.89 20.90 12.79
N ASN A 18 -5.47 20.66 13.98
CA ASN A 18 -5.64 19.31 14.51
C ASN A 18 -6.47 18.43 13.56
N TYR A 19 -6.00 17.20 13.32
CA TYR A 19 -6.72 16.22 12.50
C TYR A 19 -7.86 15.58 13.29
N ALA A 20 -9.08 15.65 12.76
CA ALA A 20 -10.23 14.91 13.28
C ALA A 20 -10.55 13.73 12.36
N HIS A 21 -10.61 12.52 12.94
CA HIS A 21 -10.92 11.29 12.21
C HIS A 21 -12.32 10.79 12.55
N LYS A 22 -13.10 10.47 11.52
CA LYS A 22 -14.37 9.76 11.66
C LYS A 22 -14.38 8.57 10.70
N SER A 23 -14.56 7.36 11.22
CA SER A 23 -14.78 6.19 10.37
C SER A 23 -16.29 5.94 10.17
N THR A 24 -16.64 5.43 9.00
CA THR A 24 -18.00 4.95 8.71
C THR A 24 -17.90 3.49 8.28
N SER A 25 -18.49 2.59 9.06
CA SER A 25 -18.54 1.18 8.70
C SER A 25 -19.36 0.97 7.43
N LYS A 26 -18.82 0.18 6.50
CA LYS A 26 -19.52 -0.33 5.31
C LYS A 26 -19.96 -1.78 5.46
N GLY A 27 -19.52 -2.46 6.53
CA GLY A 27 -19.84 -3.85 6.79
C GLY A 27 -19.02 -4.84 5.97
N VAL A 28 -19.53 -6.07 5.88
CA VAL A 28 -18.92 -7.18 5.14
C VAL A 28 -19.15 -7.00 3.65
N ILE A 29 -18.11 -7.16 2.84
CA ILE A 29 -18.22 -7.25 1.39
C ILE A 29 -18.35 -8.72 0.99
N GLU A 30 -19.59 -9.15 0.70
CA GLU A 30 -19.90 -10.53 0.36
C GLU A 30 -19.09 -11.06 -0.83
N SER A 31 -18.89 -10.24 -1.88
CA SER A 31 -18.10 -10.63 -3.06
C SER A 31 -16.58 -10.71 -2.81
N ALA A 32 -16.09 -10.27 -1.65
CA ALA A 32 -14.67 -10.29 -1.29
C ALA A 32 -14.32 -11.40 -0.28
N LYS A 33 -15.31 -12.17 0.20
CA LYS A 33 -15.08 -13.29 1.12
C LYS A 33 -14.01 -14.25 0.61
N ILE A 34 -13.21 -14.74 1.54
CA ILE A 34 -12.02 -15.54 1.27
C ILE A 34 -12.25 -16.92 1.86
N ASP A 35 -12.64 -17.88 1.02
CA ASP A 35 -12.92 -19.23 1.47
C ASP A 35 -11.62 -19.97 1.86
N LYS A 36 -11.69 -20.69 2.98
CA LYS A 36 -10.64 -21.61 3.43
C LYS A 36 -10.69 -22.94 2.67
N GLU A 37 -11.82 -23.22 2.02
CA GLU A 37 -12.09 -24.46 1.30
C GLU A 37 -11.71 -25.69 2.15
N SER A 38 -10.96 -26.64 1.58
CA SER A 38 -10.37 -27.79 2.27
C SER A 38 -8.88 -27.60 2.55
N ASP A 39 -8.39 -26.37 2.53
CA ASP A 39 -6.96 -26.07 2.73
C ASP A 39 -6.51 -26.49 4.13
N PRO A 40 -5.30 -27.04 4.28
CA PRO A 40 -4.73 -27.32 5.60
C PRO A 40 -4.46 -26.02 6.37
N GLN A 41 -4.37 -26.15 7.69
CA GLN A 41 -4.20 -25.01 8.58
C GLN A 41 -2.95 -24.16 8.26
N SER A 42 -1.86 -24.79 7.82
CA SER A 42 -0.64 -24.08 7.40
C SER A 42 -0.85 -23.09 6.25
N ILE A 43 -1.87 -23.31 5.40
CA ILE A 43 -2.26 -22.39 4.33
C ILE A 43 -3.27 -21.37 4.86
N THR A 44 -4.26 -21.81 5.63
CA THR A 44 -5.33 -20.91 6.10
C THR A 44 -4.83 -19.87 7.09
N ASP A 45 -3.87 -20.22 7.96
CA ASP A 45 -3.27 -19.29 8.94
C ASP A 45 -2.43 -18.21 8.24
N ALA A 46 -1.91 -18.50 7.04
CA ALA A 46 -1.12 -17.56 6.25
C ALA A 46 -1.99 -16.60 5.42
N ILE A 47 -3.31 -16.84 5.28
CA ILE A 47 -4.19 -16.02 4.42
C ILE A 47 -4.00 -14.52 4.63
N PRO A 48 -3.97 -13.97 5.87
CA PRO A 48 -3.77 -12.53 6.06
C PRO A 48 -2.49 -12.00 5.39
N TRP A 49 -1.40 -12.75 5.35
CA TRP A 49 -0.13 -12.35 4.71
C TRP A 49 -0.17 -12.38 3.18
N HIS A 50 -1.15 -13.10 2.61
CA HIS A 50 -1.24 -13.43 1.20
C HIS A 50 -2.40 -12.71 0.47
N ILE A 51 -3.03 -11.74 1.15
CA ILE A 51 -4.10 -10.90 0.61
C ILE A 51 -3.62 -9.48 0.45
N PHE A 52 -3.82 -8.96 -0.76
CA PHE A 52 -3.41 -7.63 -1.18
C PHE A 52 -4.58 -6.90 -1.83
N PHE A 53 -4.49 -5.58 -1.84
CA PHE A 53 -5.35 -4.71 -2.61
C PHE A 53 -4.44 -3.80 -3.44
N GLY A 54 -4.61 -3.79 -4.75
CA GLY A 54 -3.81 -2.97 -5.66
C GLY A 54 -4.48 -2.77 -7.01
N ASN A 55 -4.14 -1.69 -7.71
CA ASN A 55 -4.71 -1.31 -8.99
C ASN A 55 -4.06 -2.10 -10.13
N ILE A 56 -4.43 -3.38 -10.31
CA ILE A 56 -3.83 -4.24 -11.33
C ILE A 56 -4.67 -4.32 -12.62
N VAL A 57 -5.94 -3.92 -12.59
CA VAL A 57 -6.80 -3.80 -13.76
C VAL A 57 -7.49 -2.43 -13.77
N LYS A 58 -7.24 -1.64 -14.81
CA LYS A 58 -7.97 -0.37 -15.04
C LYS A 58 -9.45 -0.68 -15.30
N ALA A 59 -10.32 -0.35 -14.34
CA ALA A 59 -11.77 -0.42 -14.52
C ALA A 59 -12.27 0.54 -15.62
N ASP A 60 -11.67 1.73 -15.68
CA ASP A 60 -11.85 2.70 -16.77
C ASP A 60 -10.46 3.08 -17.32
N PRO A 61 -10.16 2.82 -18.61
CA PRO A 61 -8.89 3.20 -19.23
C PRO A 61 -8.57 4.71 -19.17
N ASN A 62 -9.60 5.55 -18.94
CA ASN A 62 -9.48 7.00 -18.86
C ASN A 62 -9.59 7.54 -17.43
N ALA A 63 -9.75 6.68 -16.42
CA ALA A 63 -9.79 7.14 -15.04
C ALA A 63 -8.46 7.78 -14.67
N GLU A 64 -8.55 8.95 -14.03
CA GLU A 64 -7.43 9.58 -13.36
C GLU A 64 -6.87 8.66 -12.27
N ARG A 65 -5.57 8.77 -11.97
CA ARG A 65 -4.92 7.98 -10.89
C ARG A 65 -5.63 8.10 -9.55
N THR A 66 -6.29 9.22 -9.28
CA THR A 66 -7.07 9.44 -8.04
C THR A 66 -8.35 8.62 -7.97
N ALA A 67 -8.89 8.23 -9.12
CA ALA A 67 -10.12 7.46 -9.25
C ALA A 67 -9.85 5.95 -9.41
N SER A 68 -8.59 5.53 -9.36
CA SER A 68 -8.24 4.10 -9.42
C SER A 68 -8.86 3.35 -8.24
N LEU A 69 -9.37 2.16 -8.55
CA LEU A 69 -9.87 1.21 -7.58
C LEU A 69 -8.83 0.12 -7.39
N ASP A 70 -8.73 -0.37 -6.17
CA ASP A 70 -7.83 -1.48 -5.87
C ASP A 70 -8.59 -2.80 -5.96
N ASP A 71 -8.06 -3.71 -6.78
CA ASP A 71 -8.56 -5.06 -6.96
C ASP A 71 -8.17 -5.93 -5.76
N TRP A 72 -9.00 -6.93 -5.45
CA TRP A 72 -8.68 -7.93 -4.43
C TRP A 72 -7.73 -8.96 -5.04
N ILE A 73 -6.62 -9.25 -4.38
CA ILE A 73 -5.58 -10.14 -4.89
C ILE A 73 -5.24 -11.19 -3.83
N ARG A 74 -5.14 -12.46 -4.23
CA ARG A 74 -4.66 -13.58 -3.41
C ARG A 74 -3.46 -14.23 -4.07
N VAL A 75 -2.37 -14.32 -3.31
CA VAL A 75 -1.21 -15.18 -3.64
C VAL A 75 -1.40 -16.50 -2.88
N TYR A 76 -1.97 -17.50 -3.52
CA TYR A 76 -2.13 -18.82 -2.92
C TYR A 76 -0.81 -19.59 -2.99
N HIS A 77 -0.18 -19.80 -1.83
CA HIS A 77 1.03 -20.61 -1.70
C HIS A 77 0.66 -22.01 -1.22
N ASN A 78 0.94 -23.02 -2.03
CA ASN A 78 0.49 -24.39 -1.76
C ASN A 78 1.48 -25.19 -0.90
N THR A 79 1.11 -26.40 -0.49
CA THR A 79 1.99 -27.25 0.35
C THR A 79 3.20 -27.86 -0.37
N LYS A 80 3.41 -27.52 -1.65
CA LYS A 80 4.57 -27.92 -2.47
C LYS A 80 5.44 -26.72 -2.79
N ASP A 81 5.25 -25.63 -2.05
CA ASP A 81 5.90 -24.34 -2.20
C ASP A 81 5.63 -23.65 -3.55
N GLU A 82 4.54 -23.97 -4.26
CA GLU A 82 4.20 -23.33 -5.54
C GLU A 82 3.14 -22.22 -5.34
N ASN A 83 3.29 -21.09 -6.03
CA ASN A 83 2.33 -20.00 -6.01
C ASN A 83 1.30 -20.08 -7.15
N ALA A 84 0.05 -19.73 -6.84
CA ALA A 84 -0.98 -19.38 -7.80
C ALA A 84 -1.57 -18.00 -7.47
N TYR A 85 -1.77 -17.18 -8.49
CA TYR A 85 -2.21 -15.79 -8.32
C TYR A 85 -3.64 -15.63 -8.82
N TRP A 86 -4.48 -15.05 -7.97
CA TRP A 86 -5.89 -14.81 -8.25
C TRP A 86 -6.23 -13.37 -7.97
N PHE A 87 -7.09 -12.79 -8.80
CA PHE A 87 -7.66 -11.49 -8.50
C PHE A 87 -9.17 -11.49 -8.69
N ARG A 88 -9.84 -10.53 -8.06
CA ARG A 88 -11.22 -10.17 -8.33
C ARG A 88 -11.23 -8.69 -8.67
N GLN A 89 -11.73 -8.35 -9.86
CA GLN A 89 -11.79 -6.96 -10.29
C GLN A 89 -12.71 -6.17 -9.36
N ASN A 90 -12.28 -5.00 -8.90
CA ASN A 90 -13.12 -4.08 -8.17
C ASN A 90 -14.05 -3.34 -9.14
N LEU A 91 -15.36 -3.52 -8.95
CA LEU A 91 -16.42 -2.92 -9.77
C LEU A 91 -16.94 -1.60 -9.17
N GLY A 92 -16.33 -1.14 -8.09
CA GLY A 92 -16.75 0.02 -7.31
C GLY A 92 -17.88 -0.29 -6.34
N GLY A 93 -18.12 0.64 -5.41
CA GLY A 93 -19.24 0.56 -4.46
C GLY A 93 -19.17 -0.65 -3.50
N GLY A 94 -17.99 -1.21 -3.27
CA GLY A 94 -17.84 -2.39 -2.42
C GLY A 94 -18.27 -3.69 -3.09
N LYS A 95 -18.13 -3.79 -4.41
CA LYS A 95 -18.42 -5.01 -5.17
C LYS A 95 -17.20 -5.44 -5.97
N PHE A 96 -16.94 -6.73 -5.93
CA PHE A 96 -15.90 -7.37 -6.73
C PHE A 96 -16.52 -8.37 -7.71
N ASP A 97 -15.88 -8.55 -8.86
CA ASP A 97 -16.25 -9.59 -9.83
C ASP A 97 -15.79 -10.98 -9.35
N LYS A 98 -16.05 -12.00 -10.16
CA LYS A 98 -15.58 -13.37 -9.94
C LYS A 98 -14.05 -13.46 -9.89
N SER A 99 -13.56 -14.48 -9.22
CA SER A 99 -12.13 -14.80 -9.17
C SER A 99 -11.61 -15.21 -10.55
N VAL A 100 -10.49 -14.62 -10.96
CA VAL A 100 -9.79 -14.93 -12.20
C VAL A 100 -8.31 -15.16 -11.88
N GLN A 101 -7.76 -16.25 -12.41
CA GLN A 101 -6.34 -16.55 -12.27
C GLN A 101 -5.52 -15.71 -13.23
N PHE A 102 -4.33 -15.29 -12.80
CA PHE A 102 -3.35 -14.60 -13.63
C PHE A 102 -1.93 -15.13 -13.36
N ASN A 103 -0.97 -14.67 -14.16
CA ASN A 103 0.44 -15.03 -14.02
C ASN A 103 1.26 -13.75 -13.90
N VAL A 104 2.21 -13.75 -12.96
CA VAL A 104 3.16 -12.64 -12.71
C VAL A 104 4.42 -12.76 -13.57
N ASP A 105 4.51 -13.73 -14.48
CA ASP A 105 5.66 -13.98 -15.38
C ASP A 105 7.00 -14.12 -14.65
N MET A 106 6.96 -14.61 -13.41
CA MET A 106 8.12 -14.71 -12.54
C MET A 106 7.93 -15.87 -11.58
N ASP A 107 8.96 -16.70 -11.45
CA ASP A 107 9.05 -17.65 -10.34
C ASP A 107 9.33 -16.88 -9.05
N CYS A 108 8.33 -16.82 -8.17
CA CYS A 108 8.44 -16.23 -6.84
C CYS A 108 8.02 -17.22 -5.74
N ASP A 109 8.15 -18.52 -6.01
CA ASP A 109 7.70 -19.60 -5.14
C ASP A 109 8.47 -19.63 -3.80
N LEU A 110 9.73 -19.19 -3.81
CA LEU A 110 10.60 -19.11 -2.63
C LEU A 110 10.56 -17.75 -1.91
N GLY A 111 9.72 -16.81 -2.36
CA GLY A 111 9.73 -15.43 -1.88
C GLY A 111 9.06 -15.28 -0.51
N PRO A 112 9.76 -14.83 0.55
CA PRO A 112 9.12 -14.65 1.85
C PRO A 112 8.25 -13.39 1.90
N ARG A 113 8.16 -12.60 0.81
CA ARG A 113 7.33 -11.40 0.72
C ARG A 113 7.04 -10.97 -0.72
N TYR A 114 5.81 -10.49 -0.92
CA TYR A 114 5.31 -9.90 -2.16
C TYR A 114 4.86 -8.45 -1.91
N ALA A 115 4.88 -7.62 -2.95
CA ALA A 115 4.21 -6.31 -2.92
C ALA A 115 3.61 -5.98 -4.30
N PHE A 116 2.62 -5.09 -4.29
CA PHE A 116 2.02 -4.50 -5.48
C PHE A 116 2.17 -2.98 -5.36
N ALA A 117 2.81 -2.35 -6.34
CA ALA A 117 3.00 -0.90 -6.41
C ALA A 117 3.42 -0.47 -7.82
N ASP A 118 3.14 0.76 -8.22
CA ASP A 118 3.51 1.28 -9.53
C ASP A 118 5.04 1.56 -9.64
N PHE A 119 5.79 0.73 -10.36
CA PHE A 119 7.25 0.86 -10.51
C PHE A 119 7.66 1.83 -11.62
N ASN A 120 6.88 1.88 -12.70
CA ASN A 120 7.23 2.61 -13.92
C ASN A 120 6.39 3.89 -14.15
N ASN A 121 5.50 4.23 -13.22
CA ASN A 121 4.55 5.34 -13.26
C ASN A 121 3.58 5.25 -14.46
N ASP A 122 3.00 4.07 -14.69
CA ASP A 122 1.97 3.85 -15.72
C ASP A 122 0.53 3.74 -15.16
N VAL A 123 0.40 4.00 -13.84
CA VAL A 123 -0.79 3.97 -13.00
C VAL A 123 -1.20 2.57 -12.57
N LEU A 124 -0.68 1.50 -13.18
CA LEU A 124 -0.93 0.13 -12.74
C LEU A 124 0.07 -0.28 -11.67
N ASP A 125 -0.39 -1.05 -10.68
CA ASP A 125 0.52 -1.67 -9.75
C ASP A 125 1.23 -2.86 -10.40
N ASP A 126 2.55 -2.86 -10.26
CA ASP A 126 3.48 -3.90 -10.68
C ASP A 126 3.73 -4.90 -9.55
N PHE A 127 4.20 -6.10 -9.90
CA PHE A 127 4.48 -7.15 -8.92
C PHE A 127 5.94 -7.12 -8.47
N PHE A 128 6.15 -7.08 -7.17
CA PHE A 128 7.47 -7.18 -6.54
C PHE A 128 7.61 -8.51 -5.83
N CYS A 129 8.67 -9.23 -6.16
CA CYS A 129 9.09 -10.45 -5.49
C CYS A 129 10.35 -10.17 -4.69
N ILE A 130 10.30 -10.36 -3.37
CA ILE A 130 11.49 -10.29 -2.53
C ILE A 130 11.93 -11.71 -2.24
N LYS A 131 13.06 -12.12 -2.83
CA LYS A 131 13.64 -13.46 -2.67
C LYS A 131 15.15 -13.36 -2.66
N GLU A 132 15.82 -14.31 -2.00
CA GLU A 132 17.29 -14.42 -2.02
C GLU A 132 18.01 -13.11 -1.61
N ASN A 133 17.46 -12.39 -0.63
CA ASN A 133 17.94 -11.08 -0.18
C ASN A 133 17.98 -10.00 -1.29
N ALA A 134 17.19 -10.17 -2.36
CA ALA A 134 17.10 -9.30 -3.52
C ALA A 134 15.65 -8.93 -3.83
N VAL A 135 15.46 -7.93 -4.71
CA VAL A 135 14.13 -7.52 -5.19
C VAL A 135 14.07 -7.68 -6.71
N TRP A 136 13.04 -8.38 -7.15
CA TRP A 136 12.71 -8.64 -8.55
C TRP A 136 11.37 -7.99 -8.87
N VAL A 137 11.20 -7.48 -10.09
CA VAL A 137 9.98 -6.80 -10.54
C VAL A 137 9.42 -7.44 -11.80
N SER A 138 8.10 -7.58 -11.84
CA SER A 138 7.34 -7.91 -13.03
C SER A 138 6.34 -6.81 -13.34
N LEU A 139 6.45 -6.22 -14.52
CA LEU A 139 5.66 -5.07 -14.93
C LEU A 139 4.29 -5.47 -15.41
N ASN A 140 3.25 -4.82 -14.91
CA ASN A 140 1.88 -4.98 -15.34
C ASN A 140 1.65 -4.23 -16.66
N ARG A 141 1.56 -4.96 -17.76
CA ARG A 141 1.29 -4.41 -19.09
C ARG A 141 -0.20 -4.19 -19.36
N GLY A 142 -1.02 -4.26 -18.31
CA GLY A 142 -2.47 -4.12 -18.36
C GLY A 142 -3.20 -5.32 -18.93
N GLY A 143 -4.46 -5.10 -19.28
CA GLY A 143 -5.40 -6.13 -19.72
C GLY A 143 -6.34 -6.62 -18.62
N ASN A 144 -7.29 -7.48 -19.00
CA ASN A 144 -8.20 -8.16 -18.07
C ASN A 144 -8.45 -9.59 -18.61
N PRO A 145 -7.79 -10.64 -18.08
CA PRO A 145 -6.88 -10.61 -16.93
C PRO A 145 -5.59 -9.81 -17.20
N PRO A 146 -4.94 -9.27 -16.14
CA PRO A 146 -3.71 -8.51 -16.27
C PRO A 146 -2.56 -9.39 -16.78
N LYS A 147 -1.67 -8.80 -17.57
CA LYS A 147 -0.50 -9.47 -18.13
C LYS A 147 0.76 -8.86 -17.56
N PHE A 148 1.53 -9.66 -16.86
CA PHE A 148 2.79 -9.26 -16.29
C PHE A 148 3.96 -9.67 -17.20
N GLU A 149 5.06 -8.92 -17.15
CA GLU A 149 6.31 -9.18 -17.86
C GLU A 149 7.49 -8.97 -16.90
N SER A 150 8.24 -10.03 -16.61
CA SER A 150 9.38 -9.94 -15.69
C SER A 150 10.53 -9.14 -16.31
N ILE A 151 10.96 -8.10 -15.60
CA ILE A 151 12.14 -7.30 -15.97
C ILE A 151 13.39 -7.71 -15.20
N GLY A 152 13.29 -8.77 -14.40
CA GLY A 152 14.40 -9.32 -13.65
C GLY A 152 14.68 -8.56 -12.35
N GLN A 153 15.95 -8.62 -11.93
CA GLN A 153 16.40 -8.09 -10.64
C GLN A 153 16.57 -6.59 -10.76
N VAL A 154 15.89 -5.85 -9.88
CA VAL A 154 16.01 -4.39 -9.81
C VAL A 154 16.88 -3.94 -8.65
N ILE A 155 17.01 -4.76 -7.61
CA ILE A 155 17.91 -4.52 -6.48
C ILE A 155 18.75 -5.78 -6.23
N GLY A 156 20.07 -5.58 -6.32
CA GLY A 156 21.08 -6.58 -6.00
C GLY A 156 20.95 -7.13 -4.59
N GLY A 157 21.36 -8.37 -4.38
CA GLY A 157 21.43 -8.95 -3.03
C GLY A 157 22.41 -8.21 -2.14
N PHE A 158 22.07 -7.97 -0.87
CA PHE A 158 23.00 -7.42 0.11
C PHE A 158 22.73 -7.92 1.54
N ASP A 159 23.80 -7.94 2.33
CA ASP A 159 23.75 -8.37 3.72
C ASP A 159 22.83 -7.48 4.55
N GLY A 160 21.94 -8.12 5.31
CA GLY A 160 20.97 -7.42 6.17
C GLY A 160 19.63 -7.12 5.49
N LEU A 161 19.45 -7.40 4.19
CA LEU A 161 18.09 -7.43 3.62
C LEU A 161 17.36 -8.64 4.19
N LYS A 162 16.26 -8.39 4.91
CA LYS A 162 15.28 -9.42 5.26
C LYS A 162 14.00 -9.09 4.53
N ALA A 163 13.39 -10.09 3.91
CA ALA A 163 12.16 -9.88 3.16
C ALA A 163 11.08 -9.20 4.03
N THR A 164 10.96 -9.58 5.30
CA THR A 164 10.02 -8.99 6.25
C THR A 164 10.27 -7.50 6.58
N ASP A 165 11.46 -6.98 6.30
CA ASP A 165 11.83 -5.58 6.55
C ASP A 165 11.61 -4.68 5.32
N VAL A 166 11.32 -5.25 4.14
CA VAL A 166 11.10 -4.49 2.91
C VAL A 166 9.71 -3.85 2.87
N ARG A 167 9.64 -2.59 2.45
CA ARG A 167 8.41 -1.90 2.04
C ARG A 167 8.64 -1.26 0.68
N ILE A 168 7.63 -1.33 -0.18
CA ILE A 168 7.64 -0.78 -1.53
C ILE A 168 6.50 0.24 -1.57
N ALA A 169 6.84 1.52 -1.76
CA ALA A 169 5.87 2.61 -1.67
C ALA A 169 6.44 3.89 -2.29
N ASP A 170 5.59 4.75 -2.84
CA ASP A 170 5.94 6.07 -3.40
C ASP A 170 6.06 7.08 -2.25
N ILE A 171 7.27 7.42 -1.81
CA ILE A 171 7.49 8.32 -0.66
C ILE A 171 7.63 9.76 -1.13
N ASP A 172 8.27 10.01 -2.27
CA ASP A 172 8.49 11.38 -2.75
C ASP A 172 7.32 11.95 -3.57
N GLY A 173 6.37 11.10 -3.98
CA GLY A 173 5.16 11.47 -4.70
C GLY A 173 5.36 11.62 -6.21
N ASP A 174 6.43 11.06 -6.78
CA ASP A 174 6.72 11.16 -8.21
C ASP A 174 5.94 10.14 -9.06
N GLY A 175 5.21 9.23 -8.42
CA GLY A 175 4.42 8.18 -9.04
C GLY A 175 5.11 6.83 -9.13
N ARG A 176 6.40 6.74 -8.82
CA ARG A 176 7.16 5.51 -8.83
C ARG A 176 7.35 4.98 -7.42
N ALA A 177 7.26 3.67 -7.28
CA ALA A 177 7.50 3.01 -6.03
C ALA A 177 9.00 3.08 -5.67
N ASP A 178 9.27 3.55 -4.46
CA ASP A 178 10.58 3.56 -3.85
C ASP A 178 10.83 2.27 -3.07
N PHE A 179 12.11 1.99 -2.82
CA PHE A 179 12.53 0.86 -2.01
C PHE A 179 12.87 1.30 -0.59
N CYS A 180 12.14 0.79 0.39
CA CYS A 180 12.32 1.11 1.79
C CYS A 180 12.64 -0.13 2.65
N LEU A 181 13.41 0.08 3.70
CA LEU A 181 13.77 -0.90 4.71
C LEU A 181 13.39 -0.39 6.10
N VAL A 182 12.57 -1.15 6.81
CA VAL A 182 12.31 -0.96 8.24
C VAL A 182 13.44 -1.65 9.00
N LYS A 183 14.52 -0.90 9.28
CA LYS A 183 15.71 -1.44 9.95
C LYS A 183 15.47 -1.74 11.42
N SER A 184 14.57 -0.99 12.05
CA SER A 184 14.13 -1.17 13.43
C SER A 184 12.73 -0.55 13.60
N ALA A 185 12.12 -0.73 14.77
CA ALA A 185 10.86 -0.07 15.10
C ALA A 185 10.96 1.47 15.11
N GLY A 186 12.15 2.06 14.96
CA GLY A 186 12.32 3.52 14.91
C GLY A 186 13.10 4.03 13.71
N GLU A 187 13.38 3.20 12.71
CA GLU A 187 14.19 3.63 11.57
C GLU A 187 13.70 3.00 10.27
N ILE A 188 13.28 3.86 9.34
CA ILE A 188 12.99 3.49 7.95
C ILE A 188 14.02 4.18 7.07
N ALA A 189 14.65 3.41 6.20
CA ALA A 189 15.64 3.89 5.25
C ALA A 189 15.23 3.55 3.82
N CYS A 190 15.24 4.54 2.93
CA CYS A 190 14.74 4.38 1.57
C CYS A 190 15.77 4.74 0.49
N SER A 191 15.55 4.20 -0.70
CA SER A 191 16.20 4.56 -1.95
C SER A 191 15.11 4.92 -2.93
N ARG A 192 15.23 6.11 -3.53
CA ARG A 192 14.27 6.62 -4.49
C ARG A 192 14.44 5.94 -5.85
N ASN A 193 13.34 5.63 -6.52
CA ASN A 193 13.34 5.20 -7.92
C ASN A 193 13.22 6.41 -8.88
N GLY A 194 14.34 7.09 -9.16
CA GLY A 194 14.39 8.21 -10.12
C GLY A 194 14.46 7.79 -11.59
N GLY A 195 13.96 6.60 -11.91
CA GLY A 195 14.05 5.98 -13.23
C GLY A 195 13.20 6.64 -14.32
N TRP A 196 13.18 6.03 -15.50
CA TRP A 196 12.35 6.46 -16.62
C TRP A 196 11.80 5.26 -17.40
N GLY A 197 10.53 5.34 -17.80
CA GLY A 197 9.80 4.17 -18.28
C GLY A 197 10.02 2.97 -17.37
N ASP A 198 10.36 1.82 -17.97
CA ASP A 198 10.61 0.55 -17.29
C ASP A 198 11.97 0.45 -16.59
N LYS A 199 12.84 1.46 -16.71
CA LYS A 199 14.21 1.40 -16.19
C LYS A 199 14.29 2.07 -14.83
N PRO A 200 14.74 1.37 -13.76
CA PRO A 200 14.99 2.01 -12.49
C PRO A 200 16.27 2.85 -12.51
N GLN A 201 16.30 3.88 -11.66
CA GLN A 201 17.54 4.54 -11.26
C GLN A 201 17.47 4.80 -9.75
N TRP A 202 18.20 3.99 -8.97
CA TRP A 202 18.20 4.14 -7.52
C TRP A 202 19.08 5.31 -7.08
N GLN A 203 18.52 6.18 -6.25
CA GLN A 203 19.21 7.32 -5.66
C GLN A 203 18.75 7.57 -4.22
N GLY A 204 19.35 8.53 -3.55
CA GLY A 204 19.09 8.83 -2.15
C GLY A 204 18.07 9.96 -1.99
N PHE A 205 17.39 9.96 -0.85
CA PHE A 205 16.50 11.06 -0.49
C PHE A 205 17.28 12.31 -0.03
N SER A 206 18.38 12.13 0.70
CA SER A 206 19.19 13.26 1.17
C SER A 206 20.12 13.82 0.09
N THR A 207 20.71 12.94 -0.73
CA THR A 207 21.58 13.30 -1.86
C THR A 207 21.40 12.31 -3.00
N ALA A 208 21.59 12.75 -4.25
CA ALA A 208 21.44 11.90 -5.44
C ALA A 208 22.37 10.66 -5.45
N ASN A 209 23.53 10.74 -4.78
CA ASN A 209 24.49 9.63 -4.70
C ASN A 209 24.29 8.74 -3.46
N GLY A 210 23.44 9.13 -2.51
CA GLY A 210 23.08 8.29 -1.38
C GLY A 210 22.22 7.10 -1.81
N ILE A 211 22.16 6.04 -1.01
CA ILE A 211 21.27 4.90 -1.20
C ILE A 211 20.89 4.40 0.20
N ARG A 212 19.63 3.97 0.40
CA ARG A 212 19.13 3.44 1.70
C ARG A 212 19.43 4.39 2.86
N GLY A 213 19.17 5.68 2.65
CA GLY A 213 19.32 6.72 3.67
C GLY A 213 18.09 6.76 4.58
N THR A 214 18.28 7.08 5.86
CA THR A 214 17.17 7.21 6.82
C THR A 214 16.22 8.32 6.38
N VAL A 215 14.94 7.99 6.21
CA VAL A 215 13.88 8.95 5.91
C VAL A 215 12.97 9.18 7.10
N PHE A 216 12.78 8.18 7.97
CA PHE A 216 11.94 8.26 9.16
C PHE A 216 12.70 7.73 10.37
N ASN A 217 12.63 8.46 11.49
CA ASN A 217 13.41 8.19 12.69
C ASN A 217 12.61 8.38 14.00
N THR A 218 11.33 7.99 14.02
CA THR A 218 10.49 8.04 15.22
C THR A 218 10.22 6.63 15.74
N ALA A 219 10.53 6.38 17.02
CA ALA A 219 10.34 5.08 17.65
C ALA A 219 8.87 4.65 17.70
N GLN A 220 8.62 3.42 17.27
CA GLN A 220 7.34 2.71 17.29
C GLN A 220 7.39 1.51 18.23
N PRO A 221 6.23 0.96 18.62
CA PRO A 221 6.17 -0.21 19.49
C PRO A 221 6.78 -1.47 18.85
N ASP A 222 6.53 -1.69 17.56
CA ASP A 222 6.98 -2.88 16.83
C ASP A 222 7.26 -2.56 15.37
N LYS A 223 8.30 -3.18 14.81
CA LYS A 223 8.64 -3.02 13.39
C LYS A 223 7.67 -3.75 12.45
N ALA A 224 7.01 -4.82 12.92
CA ALA A 224 6.11 -5.62 12.08
C ALA A 224 4.87 -4.81 11.67
N GLY A 225 4.38 -3.96 12.57
CA GLY A 225 3.22 -3.09 12.36
C GLY A 225 3.46 -1.90 11.42
N ILE A 226 4.71 -1.60 11.08
CA ILE A 226 5.05 -0.47 10.21
C ILE A 226 4.67 -0.81 8.76
N ILE A 227 3.82 0.01 8.16
CA ILE A 227 3.49 0.00 6.73
C ILE A 227 3.67 1.41 6.14
N LEU A 228 3.73 1.48 4.81
CA LEU A 228 3.80 2.73 4.05
C LEU A 228 2.61 2.78 3.11
N ALA A 229 1.77 3.82 3.21
CA ALA A 229 0.61 3.95 2.34
C ALA A 229 0.09 5.41 2.30
N ASP A 230 -0.34 5.90 1.14
CA ASP A 230 -0.94 7.24 1.00
C ASP A 230 -2.34 7.28 1.60
N LEU A 231 -2.46 7.89 2.78
CA LEU A 231 -3.70 7.91 3.53
C LEU A 231 -4.49 9.20 3.32
N ASN A 232 -3.81 10.31 3.01
CA ASN A 232 -4.36 11.66 2.97
C ASN A 232 -4.48 12.28 1.55
N ARG A 233 -4.18 11.50 0.50
CA ARG A 233 -4.38 11.83 -0.93
C ARG A 233 -3.36 12.77 -1.54
N GLU A 234 -2.14 12.81 -1.04
CA GLU A 234 -1.12 13.67 -1.64
C GLU A 234 -0.13 12.92 -2.54
N PHE A 235 -0.43 11.66 -2.87
CA PHE A 235 0.40 10.74 -3.65
C PHE A 235 1.72 10.37 -2.98
N ARG A 236 1.99 10.87 -1.77
CA ARG A 236 3.12 10.47 -0.94
C ARG A 236 2.62 9.49 0.11
N SER A 237 3.40 8.45 0.33
CA SER A 237 3.05 7.40 1.28
C SER A 237 3.36 7.84 2.70
N ASP A 238 2.37 7.76 3.56
CA ASP A 238 2.51 8.05 4.99
C ASP A 238 3.13 6.86 5.73
N VAL A 239 3.80 7.13 6.85
CA VAL A 239 4.20 6.07 7.77
C VAL A 239 3.02 5.75 8.68
N MET A 240 2.63 4.48 8.74
CA MET A 240 1.57 4.00 9.60
C MET A 240 2.09 2.85 10.47
N ASP A 241 1.72 2.86 11.76
CA ASP A 241 1.99 1.78 12.70
C ASP A 241 0.65 1.13 13.09
N ILE A 242 0.50 -0.15 12.72
CA ILE A 242 -0.67 -0.97 13.06
C ILE A 242 -0.38 -1.67 14.39
N GLY A 243 -1.14 -1.35 15.42
CA GLY A 243 -1.07 -2.02 16.71
C GLY A 243 -1.74 -3.38 16.71
N ASP A 244 -1.56 -4.11 17.81
CA ASP A 244 -2.08 -5.46 18.01
C ASP A 244 -3.62 -5.60 17.88
N HIS A 245 -4.36 -4.53 18.20
CA HIS A 245 -5.81 -4.48 18.03
C HIS A 245 -6.23 -3.89 16.67
N GLY A 246 -5.31 -3.75 15.72
CA GLY A 246 -5.56 -3.14 14.43
C GLY A 246 -5.81 -1.62 14.48
N GLN A 247 -5.52 -0.97 15.61
CA GLN A 247 -5.51 0.48 15.75
C GLN A 247 -4.30 1.06 15.00
N VAL A 248 -4.41 2.29 14.49
CA VAL A 248 -3.40 2.83 13.57
C VAL A 248 -2.94 4.19 14.03
N SER A 249 -1.64 4.32 14.30
CA SER A 249 -0.97 5.62 14.44
C SER A 249 -0.38 6.03 13.10
N THR A 250 -0.44 7.32 12.75
CA THR A 250 0.05 7.80 11.44
C THR A 250 0.97 9.00 11.57
N TRP A 251 1.98 9.06 10.71
CA TRP A 251 2.82 10.22 10.46
C TRP A 251 2.69 10.60 9.00
N ILE A 252 2.19 11.80 8.78
CA ILE A 252 1.95 12.37 7.46
C ILE A 252 3.26 12.84 6.84
N ASP A 253 3.45 12.49 5.58
CA ASP A 253 4.58 12.94 4.76
C ASP A 253 4.41 14.41 4.34
N ASN A 254 5.11 15.33 5.00
CA ASN A 254 5.24 16.68 4.45
C ASN A 254 6.52 16.79 3.64
N ARG A 255 6.45 17.43 2.47
CA ARG A 255 7.63 17.63 1.64
C ARG A 255 8.70 18.39 2.41
N GLY A 256 9.90 17.81 2.51
CA GLY A 256 11.03 18.45 3.18
C GLY A 256 11.41 19.79 2.54
N SER A 257 11.83 20.73 3.38
CA SER A 257 12.22 22.09 2.97
C SER A 257 13.71 22.25 2.64
N GLY A 258 14.51 21.19 2.80
CA GLY A 258 15.97 21.19 2.62
C GLY A 258 16.45 20.96 1.18
N ASN A 259 17.77 20.81 1.02
CA ASN A 259 18.41 20.51 -0.29
C ASN A 259 18.15 19.08 -0.79
N GLY A 260 17.62 18.21 0.06
CA GLY A 260 17.15 16.86 -0.28
C GLY A 260 15.63 16.79 -0.25
N ILE A 261 15.10 15.61 -0.52
CA ILE A 261 13.66 15.31 -0.54
C ILE A 261 13.24 14.42 0.64
N VAL A 262 14.08 14.31 1.68
CA VAL A 262 13.70 13.59 2.91
C VAL A 262 12.45 14.25 3.49
N PRO A 263 11.36 13.49 3.72
CA PRO A 263 10.13 14.04 4.27
C PRO A 263 10.29 14.62 5.68
N GLU A 264 9.50 15.64 5.96
CA GLU A 264 9.21 16.16 7.29
C GLU A 264 7.94 15.48 7.83
N TRP A 265 8.12 14.51 8.72
CA TRP A 265 7.02 13.71 9.25
C TRP A 265 6.24 14.43 10.33
N ARG A 266 4.93 14.60 10.14
CA ARG A 266 4.02 15.16 11.14
C ARG A 266 3.13 14.07 11.72
N SER A 267 3.19 13.85 13.03
CA SER A 267 2.26 12.90 13.66
C SER A 267 0.81 13.39 13.54
N ALA A 268 -0.07 12.52 13.04
CA ALA A 268 -1.52 12.68 13.05
C ALA A 268 -2.17 11.94 14.25
N GLY A 269 -1.36 11.35 15.14
CA GLY A 269 -1.85 10.55 16.26
C GLY A 269 -2.59 9.29 15.83
N LEU A 270 -3.59 8.89 16.60
CA LEU A 270 -4.40 7.69 16.37
C LEU A 270 -5.46 7.94 15.29
N THR A 271 -5.21 7.46 14.07
CA THR A 271 -6.08 7.66 12.91
C THR A 271 -7.05 6.50 12.67
N GLN A 272 -6.90 5.39 13.41
CA GLN A 272 -7.94 4.38 13.60
C GLN A 272 -7.92 3.81 15.02
N ALA A 273 -9.11 3.62 15.59
CA ALA A 273 -9.27 3.04 16.91
C ALA A 273 -9.03 1.51 16.97
N GLY A 274 -9.06 0.83 15.82
CA GLY A 274 -8.91 -0.62 15.74
C GLY A 274 -10.19 -1.39 16.00
N GLN A 275 -10.04 -2.66 16.38
CA GLN A 275 -11.10 -3.61 16.66
C GLN A 275 -11.09 -4.03 18.13
N ALA A 276 -12.17 -4.66 18.60
CA ALA A 276 -12.27 -5.20 19.96
C ALA A 276 -11.59 -6.58 20.14
N VAL A 277 -10.58 -6.89 19.32
CA VAL A 277 -9.83 -8.15 19.30
C VAL A 277 -8.34 -7.87 19.12
N THR A 278 -7.48 -8.77 19.61
CA THR A 278 -6.01 -8.70 19.59
C THR A 278 -5.41 -9.66 18.55
N GLY A 279 -4.12 -9.50 18.23
CA GLY A 279 -3.41 -10.40 17.31
C GLY A 279 -3.84 -10.27 15.86
N ILE A 280 -4.42 -9.12 15.48
CA ILE A 280 -5.00 -8.92 14.14
C ILE A 280 -4.19 -7.98 13.25
N GLN A 281 -2.95 -7.65 13.63
CA GLN A 281 -2.08 -6.73 12.89
C GLN A 281 -2.00 -7.11 11.40
N ASP A 282 -1.74 -8.40 11.10
CA ASP A 282 -1.62 -8.90 9.72
C ASP A 282 -2.96 -8.99 8.99
N SER A 283 -4.06 -9.00 9.73
CA SER A 283 -5.43 -8.99 9.19
C SER A 283 -5.93 -7.59 8.83
N ILE A 284 -5.16 -6.54 9.11
CA ILE A 284 -5.48 -5.18 8.68
C ILE A 284 -4.84 -4.90 7.32
N LYS A 285 -5.68 -4.47 6.37
CA LYS A 285 -5.29 -4.08 5.02
C LYS A 285 -5.81 -2.69 4.70
N PHE A 286 -5.28 -2.12 3.64
CA PHE A 286 -5.67 -0.83 3.11
C PHE A 286 -5.85 -0.96 1.60
N GLY A 287 -6.88 -0.31 1.06
CA GLY A 287 -7.14 -0.29 -0.38
C GLY A 287 -8.29 0.64 -0.73
N ARG A 288 -8.33 1.12 -1.96
CA ARG A 288 -9.37 1.99 -2.52
C ARG A 288 -10.55 1.16 -3.00
N ILE A 289 -11.40 0.73 -2.06
CA ILE A 289 -12.50 -0.19 -2.39
C ILE A 289 -13.73 0.56 -2.92
N TYR A 290 -14.07 1.68 -2.28
CA TYR A 290 -15.28 2.44 -2.60
C TYR A 290 -15.03 3.62 -3.56
N GLY A 291 -13.82 3.76 -4.11
CA GLY A 291 -13.46 4.93 -4.92
C GLY A 291 -13.58 6.23 -4.12
N SER A 292 -13.39 6.15 -2.80
CA SER A 292 -13.50 7.30 -1.90
C SER A 292 -12.30 8.23 -2.02
N ASN A 293 -11.46 8.08 -3.06
CA ASN A 293 -10.15 8.69 -3.27
C ASN A 293 -9.21 8.57 -2.06
N ARG A 294 -9.50 7.73 -1.06
CA ARG A 294 -8.71 7.46 0.15
C ARG A 294 -8.56 5.96 0.30
N LEU A 295 -7.55 5.53 1.03
CA LEU A 295 -7.48 4.16 1.48
C LEU A 295 -8.59 3.88 2.49
N ASP A 296 -9.40 2.88 2.19
CA ASP A 296 -10.35 2.32 3.13
C ASP A 296 -9.61 1.38 4.10
N TYR A 297 -10.03 1.34 5.35
CA TYR A 297 -9.50 0.40 6.35
C TYR A 297 -10.24 -0.93 6.19
N ILE A 298 -9.48 -2.01 6.03
CA ILE A 298 -10.02 -3.34 5.75
C ILE A 298 -9.58 -4.29 6.86
N PHE A 299 -10.53 -4.98 7.48
CA PHE A 299 -10.27 -6.03 8.46
C PHE A 299 -10.68 -7.40 7.89
N LEU A 300 -9.71 -8.30 7.79
CA LEU A 300 -9.90 -9.71 7.47
C LEU A 300 -10.28 -10.46 8.74
N LYS A 301 -11.57 -10.60 8.99
CA LYS A 301 -12.07 -11.28 10.18
C LYS A 301 -12.17 -12.77 9.92
N GLU A 302 -11.43 -13.57 10.67
CA GLU A 302 -11.46 -15.02 10.56
C GLU A 302 -12.81 -15.58 11.04
N GLU A 303 -13.42 -16.39 10.20
CA GLU A 303 -14.59 -17.20 10.50
C GLU A 303 -14.23 -18.69 10.32
N LYS A 304 -15.15 -19.60 10.72
CA LYS A 304 -14.86 -21.04 10.68
C LYS A 304 -14.44 -21.56 9.31
N TYR A 305 -15.05 -21.05 8.23
CA TYR A 305 -14.88 -21.55 6.86
C TYR A 305 -14.34 -20.52 5.87
N HIS A 306 -14.19 -19.26 6.28
CA HIS A 306 -13.77 -18.16 5.42
C HIS A 306 -13.16 -17.03 6.25
N PHE A 307 -12.67 -16.00 5.59
CA PHE A 307 -12.48 -14.68 6.18
C PHE A 307 -13.52 -13.72 5.62
N ASP A 308 -14.20 -13.00 6.52
CA ASP A 308 -14.98 -11.83 6.16
C ASP A 308 -14.04 -10.67 5.81
N VAL A 309 -14.38 -9.93 4.76
CA VAL A 309 -13.70 -8.68 4.40
C VAL A 309 -14.57 -7.51 4.85
N ILE A 310 -14.23 -6.92 5.99
CA ILE A 310 -14.98 -5.83 6.61
C ILE A 310 -14.32 -4.51 6.29
N VAL A 311 -15.07 -3.56 5.71
CA VAL A 311 -14.52 -2.27 5.29
C VAL A 311 -15.07 -1.12 6.12
N GLN A 312 -14.19 -0.18 6.48
CA GLN A 312 -14.53 1.09 7.10
C GLN A 312 -13.94 2.23 6.28
N ASN A 313 -14.79 3.14 5.80
CA ASN A 313 -14.33 4.32 5.10
C ASN A 313 -13.85 5.36 6.10
N LYS A 314 -12.74 6.03 5.80
CA LYS A 314 -12.29 7.18 6.58
C LYS A 314 -12.87 8.48 6.00
N ALA A 315 -13.48 9.29 6.86
CA ALA A 315 -13.66 10.71 6.65
C ALA A 315 -12.54 11.45 7.41
N TRP A 316 -11.74 12.19 6.67
CA TRP A 316 -10.76 13.14 7.17
C TRP A 316 -11.42 14.51 7.15
N ALA A 317 -11.58 15.13 8.31
CA ALA A 317 -11.87 16.55 8.38
C ALA A 317 -10.64 17.24 8.95
N PHE A 318 -10.08 18.16 8.17
CA PHE A 318 -9.25 19.22 8.76
C PHE A 318 -10.16 20.01 9.69
N ASP A 319 -9.74 20.28 10.93
CA ASP A 319 -10.45 21.26 11.75
C ASP A 319 -10.54 22.58 10.96
N GLY A 320 -11.74 22.89 10.45
CA GLY A 320 -12.03 24.13 9.71
C GLY A 320 -12.67 24.00 8.33
N VAL A 321 -12.74 22.82 7.70
CA VAL A 321 -13.45 22.66 6.40
C VAL A 321 -14.58 21.65 6.53
N GLN A 322 -15.82 22.15 6.60
CA GLN A 322 -17.00 21.32 6.35
C GLN A 322 -16.95 20.85 4.89
N GLU A 323 -16.91 19.54 4.66
CA GLU A 323 -17.18 19.01 3.32
C GLU A 323 -18.62 19.39 2.92
N PRO A 324 -18.85 19.91 1.70
CA PRO A 324 -20.19 20.25 1.25
C PRO A 324 -21.05 18.98 1.14
N VAL A 325 -22.28 19.12 1.64
CA VAL A 325 -23.35 18.10 1.58
C VAL A 325 -23.74 17.82 0.12
#